data_AF-A0A8J7TYL7-F1
#
_entry.id   AF-A0A8J7TYL7-F1
#
_cell.length_a   1.000
_cell.length_b   1.000
_cell.length_c   1.000
_cell.angle_alpha   90.00
_cell.angle_beta   90.00
_cell.angle_gamma   90.00
#
_symmetry.space_group_name_H-M   'P 1'
#
loop_
_entity.id
_entity.type
_entity.pdbx_description
1 polymer ?
#
loop_
_entity_poly.entity_id
_entity_poly.type
_entity_poly.pdbx_seq_one_letter_code
_entity_poly.pdbx_strand_id
1 'polypeptide(L)'
;MPRPRPKEPAVPPLLDPEAPPTAPPELKSKKATTAQFKVIPETRPLRDRIRDAAAAYVKPLDKARPLTKDEYRAHAETLLKQMGLGEQYLGFALVCIANEFWRDQVAAIPFHRRLMLLPHCLKNAEGCPAEYDEFGLNCEKCGACSVADFKGKAEQLGYKVLVSEGTPIVLKIIVSGHVDAIVGVACLNVLEKAFDKILLAGIPCVATPLLSSNCKSTSVDDDWVFQMIDLKTEPAPQQTKSYVHLMRAANGMFEAPELERLAPRSRVAGLRGGEVVKD
;
A
#
# COMPACT_ATOMS: atom_id res chain seq x y z
N MET A 1 59.44 -19.77 -24.95
CA MET A 1 58.89 -20.50 -23.78
C MET A 1 57.51 -19.95 -23.45
N PRO A 2 56.46 -20.78 -23.39
CA PRO A 2 55.10 -20.30 -23.15
C PRO A 2 54.89 -19.96 -21.66
N ARG A 3 54.16 -18.88 -21.38
CA ARG A 3 53.80 -18.45 -20.02
C ARG A 3 52.80 -19.43 -19.39
N PRO A 4 52.87 -19.69 -18.07
CA PRO A 4 51.92 -20.59 -17.40
C PRO A 4 50.53 -19.96 -17.32
N ARG A 5 49.49 -20.77 -17.52
CA ARG A 5 48.09 -20.38 -17.36
C ARG A 5 47.79 -20.07 -15.89
N PRO A 6 46.97 -19.05 -15.58
CA PRO A 6 46.49 -18.81 -14.23
C PRO A 6 45.57 -19.96 -13.79
N LYS A 7 45.72 -20.42 -12.54
CA LYS A 7 44.87 -21.44 -11.93
C LYS A 7 43.46 -20.89 -11.73
N GLU A 8 42.45 -21.60 -12.23
CA GLU A 8 41.05 -21.35 -11.91
C GLU A 8 40.83 -21.49 -10.39
N PRO A 9 40.03 -20.61 -9.77
CA PRO A 9 39.63 -20.79 -8.38
C PRO A 9 38.71 -22.01 -8.27
N ALA A 10 38.99 -22.87 -7.29
CA ALA A 10 38.19 -24.05 -7.02
C ALA A 10 36.75 -23.66 -6.64
N VAL A 11 35.78 -24.22 -7.37
CA VAL A 11 34.36 -24.14 -7.03
C VAL A 11 34.14 -25.03 -5.79
N PRO A 12 33.61 -24.50 -4.67
CA PRO A 12 33.32 -25.32 -3.51
C PRO A 12 32.21 -26.35 -3.83
N PRO A 13 32.25 -27.55 -3.24
CA PRO A 13 31.27 -28.58 -3.52
C PRO A 13 29.86 -28.12 -3.12
N LEU A 14 28.89 -28.47 -3.95
CA LEU A 14 27.47 -28.31 -3.65
C LEU A 14 27.14 -29.09 -2.38
N LEU A 15 26.61 -28.38 -1.38
CA LEU A 15 26.14 -28.97 -0.13
C LEU A 15 25.04 -30.00 -0.42
N ASP A 16 25.19 -31.20 0.16
CA ASP A 16 24.17 -32.25 0.17
C ASP A 16 22.86 -31.74 0.81
N PRO A 17 21.69 -32.24 0.38
CA PRO A 17 20.40 -31.78 0.89
C PRO A 17 20.13 -32.36 2.28
N GLU A 18 20.62 -31.67 3.32
CA GLU A 18 20.20 -31.93 4.70
C GLU A 18 18.74 -31.52 4.92
N ALA A 19 18.08 -32.28 5.80
CA ALA A 19 16.67 -32.24 6.17
C ALA A 19 16.11 -30.81 6.39
N PRO A 20 14.81 -30.59 6.14
CA PRO A 20 14.22 -29.27 6.20
C PRO A 20 14.44 -28.61 7.58
N PRO A 21 14.83 -27.33 7.64
CA PRO A 21 15.01 -26.64 8.88
C PRO A 21 13.68 -26.61 9.64
N THR A 22 13.68 -27.17 10.86
CA THR A 22 12.54 -27.11 11.76
C THR A 22 12.16 -25.66 11.99
N ALA A 23 10.93 -25.31 11.64
CA ALA A 23 10.38 -23.97 11.76
C ALA A 23 10.63 -23.41 13.18
N PRO A 24 10.98 -22.11 13.32
CA PRO A 24 11.05 -21.46 14.62
C PRO A 24 9.71 -21.61 15.35
N PRO A 25 9.69 -21.77 16.68
CA PRO A 25 8.46 -21.90 17.43
C PRO A 25 7.60 -20.65 17.20
N GLU A 26 6.42 -20.85 16.62
CA GLU A 26 5.41 -19.79 16.45
C GLU A 26 5.07 -19.21 17.82
N LEU A 27 5.53 -17.99 18.08
CA LEU A 27 5.02 -17.16 19.17
C LEU A 27 3.54 -16.92 18.87
N LYS A 28 2.67 -17.67 19.54
CA LYS A 28 1.22 -17.55 19.44
C LYS A 28 0.80 -16.15 19.89
N SER A 29 0.74 -15.21 18.94
CA SER A 29 0.06 -13.93 19.16
C SER A 29 -1.38 -14.28 19.50
N LYS A 30 -1.86 -13.88 20.68
CA LYS A 30 -3.28 -13.98 21.02
C LYS A 30 -4.05 -13.24 19.93
N LYS A 31 -4.71 -13.98 19.02
CA LYS A 31 -5.57 -13.40 17.99
C LYS A 31 -6.67 -12.62 18.70
N ALA A 32 -6.52 -11.30 18.75
CA ALA A 32 -7.64 -10.44 19.08
C ALA A 32 -8.77 -10.77 18.08
N THR A 33 -9.98 -10.91 18.60
CA THR A 33 -11.15 -11.21 17.79
C THR A 33 -11.33 -10.10 16.76
N THR A 34 -11.32 -10.48 15.48
CA THR A 34 -11.47 -9.60 14.30
C THR A 34 -12.72 -8.70 14.32
N ALA A 35 -13.66 -8.94 15.24
CA ALA A 35 -14.82 -8.09 15.49
C ALA A 35 -14.47 -6.74 16.14
N GLN A 36 -13.46 -6.70 17.02
CA GLN A 36 -13.09 -5.48 17.77
C GLN A 36 -12.43 -4.42 16.88
N PHE A 37 -11.87 -4.80 15.73
CA PHE A 37 -11.24 -3.85 14.80
C PHE A 37 -12.24 -2.95 14.07
N LYS A 38 -13.56 -3.18 14.20
CA LYS A 38 -14.57 -2.62 13.30
C LYS A 38 -15.34 -1.43 13.84
N VAL A 39 -15.10 -1.02 15.09
CA VAL A 39 -15.89 0.05 15.73
C VAL A 39 -15.28 1.41 15.41
N ILE A 40 -16.09 2.29 14.84
CA ILE A 40 -15.79 3.70 14.66
C ILE A 40 -16.37 4.46 15.86
N PRO A 41 -15.63 5.41 16.48
CA PRO A 41 -16.20 6.26 17.51
C PRO A 41 -17.43 7.04 17.01
N GLU A 42 -18.54 6.92 17.73
CA GLU A 42 -19.85 7.38 17.23
C GLU A 42 -19.90 8.91 17.08
N THR A 43 -19.31 9.62 18.04
CA THR A 43 -19.37 11.08 18.08
C THR A 43 -18.17 11.72 17.39
N ARG A 44 -18.43 12.80 16.65
CA ARG A 44 -17.38 13.58 15.99
C ARG A 44 -16.31 14.09 16.97
N PRO A 45 -16.65 14.66 18.15
CA PRO A 45 -15.65 15.10 19.12
C PRO A 45 -14.70 13.98 19.60
N LEU A 46 -15.20 12.75 19.74
CA LEU A 46 -14.34 11.62 20.11
C LEU A 46 -13.38 11.23 18.99
N ARG A 47 -13.85 11.24 17.73
CA ARG A 47 -12.99 11.01 16.56
C ARG A 47 -11.88 12.06 16.45
N ASP A 48 -12.23 13.34 16.56
CA ASP A 48 -11.26 14.44 16.55
C ASP A 48 -10.24 14.29 17.69
N ARG A 49 -10.70 13.99 18.92
CA ARG A 49 -9.82 13.81 20.08
C ARG A 49 -8.81 12.67 19.89
N ILE A 50 -9.22 11.54 19.29
CA ILE A 50 -8.30 10.42 18.99
C ILE A 50 -7.29 10.82 17.91
N ARG A 51 -7.74 11.51 16.86
CA ARG A 51 -6.87 11.99 15.78
C ARG A 51 -5.81 12.95 16.30
N ASP A 52 -6.20 13.93 17.11
CA ASP A 52 -5.29 14.92 17.68
C ASP A 52 -4.28 14.28 18.64
N ALA A 53 -4.75 13.32 19.46
CA ALA A 53 -3.87 12.54 20.33
C ALA A 53 -2.87 11.69 19.53
N ALA A 54 -3.30 11.08 18.41
CA ALA A 54 -2.41 10.33 17.53
C ALA A 54 -1.33 11.24 16.91
N ALA A 55 -1.69 12.45 16.48
CA ALA A 55 -0.73 13.41 15.93
C ALA A 55 0.36 13.78 16.96
N ALA A 56 -0.04 14.05 18.20
CA ALA A 56 0.90 14.31 19.29
C ALA A 56 1.77 13.09 19.62
N TYR A 57 1.18 11.90 19.63
CA TYR A 57 1.86 10.63 19.96
C TYR A 57 2.90 10.24 18.91
N VAL A 58 2.62 10.46 17.62
CA VAL A 58 3.50 10.04 16.52
C VAL A 58 4.68 10.99 16.30
N LYS A 59 4.55 12.26 16.70
CA LYS A 59 5.59 13.28 16.52
C LYS A 59 7.01 12.87 16.96
N PRO A 60 7.23 12.21 18.12
CA PRO A 60 8.57 11.76 18.54
C PRO A 60 9.01 10.41 17.95
N LEU A 61 8.17 9.72 17.17
CA LEU A 61 8.53 8.40 16.65
C LEU A 61 9.60 8.50 15.56
N ASP A 62 10.50 7.52 15.53
CA ASP A 62 11.43 7.34 14.43
C ASP A 62 10.66 6.90 13.17
N LYS A 63 10.75 7.72 12.11
CA LYS A 63 10.13 7.48 10.81
C LYS A 63 11.12 6.97 9.76
N ALA A 64 12.34 6.56 10.13
CA ALA A 64 13.38 6.14 9.17
C ALA A 64 13.04 4.86 8.38
N ARG A 65 12.21 3.99 8.96
CA ARG A 65 11.68 2.79 8.29
C ARG A 65 10.18 2.65 8.51
N PRO A 66 9.46 1.96 7.61
CA PRO A 66 8.08 1.57 7.88
C PRO A 66 7.96 0.76 9.17
N LEU A 67 6.90 0.99 9.92
CA LEU A 67 6.54 0.18 11.08
C LEU A 67 5.85 -1.11 10.61
N THR A 68 6.03 -2.18 11.36
CA THR A 68 5.30 -3.43 11.16
C THR A 68 3.86 -3.31 11.69
N LYS A 69 3.01 -4.26 11.31
CA LYS A 69 1.63 -4.33 11.82
C LYS A 69 1.57 -4.38 13.34
N ASP A 70 2.44 -5.18 13.95
CA ASP A 70 2.47 -5.37 15.40
C ASP A 70 2.97 -4.10 16.12
N GLU A 71 3.91 -3.36 15.51
CA GLU A 71 4.34 -2.05 16.01
C GLU A 71 3.19 -1.03 15.96
N TYR A 72 2.50 -0.91 14.82
CA TYR A 72 1.31 -0.05 14.70
C TYR A 72 0.23 -0.40 15.73
N ARG A 73 0.00 -1.70 15.94
CA ARG A 73 -0.94 -2.20 16.94
C ARG A 73 -0.52 -1.79 18.36
N ALA A 74 0.73 -2.03 18.74
CA ALA A 74 1.23 -1.69 20.07
C ALA A 74 1.15 -0.18 20.35
N HIS A 75 1.44 0.65 19.34
CA HIS A 75 1.27 2.10 19.44
C HIS A 75 -0.19 2.51 19.64
N ALA A 76 -1.11 1.92 18.88
CA ALA A 76 -2.54 2.20 19.02
C ALA A 76 -3.11 1.74 20.38
N GLU A 77 -2.73 0.57 20.86
CA GLU A 77 -3.09 0.07 22.20
C GLU A 77 -2.58 1.00 23.30
N THR A 78 -1.33 1.47 23.17
CA THR A 78 -0.74 2.43 24.12
C THR A 78 -1.48 3.76 24.10
N LEU A 79 -1.78 4.30 22.92
CA LEU A 79 -2.55 5.54 22.77
C LEU A 79 -3.91 5.44 23.46
N LEU A 80 -4.67 4.38 23.16
CA LEU A 80 -5.99 4.18 23.76
C LEU A 80 -5.93 4.07 25.28
N LYS A 81 -4.94 3.33 25.81
CA LYS A 81 -4.71 3.22 27.26
C LYS A 81 -4.41 4.57 27.89
N GLN A 82 -3.57 5.41 27.27
CA GLN A 82 -3.27 6.76 27.74
C GLN A 82 -4.51 7.67 27.74
N MET A 83 -5.41 7.47 26.78
CA MET A 83 -6.66 8.22 26.68
C MET A 83 -7.78 7.71 27.59
N GLY A 84 -7.59 6.55 28.25
CA GLY A 84 -8.63 5.88 29.03
C GLY A 84 -9.76 5.32 28.16
N LEU A 85 -9.46 4.96 26.91
CA LEU A 85 -10.43 4.42 25.95
C LEU A 85 -10.27 2.90 25.82
N GLY A 86 -11.37 2.22 25.49
CA GLY A 86 -11.38 0.77 25.34
C GLY A 86 -10.84 0.28 23.99
N GLU A 87 -10.46 -1.00 23.96
CA GLU A 87 -9.85 -1.68 22.80
C GLU A 87 -10.79 -1.76 21.58
N GLN A 88 -12.10 -1.51 21.74
CA GLN A 88 -13.03 -1.47 20.60
C GLN A 88 -12.62 -0.43 19.54
N TYR A 89 -11.92 0.64 19.93
CA TYR A 89 -11.47 1.67 18.99
C TYR A 89 -10.07 1.39 18.40
N LEU A 90 -9.51 0.19 18.62
CA LEU A 90 -8.16 -0.16 18.18
C LEU A 90 -7.96 0.04 16.67
N GLY A 91 -8.92 -0.39 15.86
CA GLY A 91 -8.82 -0.23 14.40
C GLY A 91 -8.80 1.24 13.97
N PHE A 92 -9.64 2.07 14.59
CA PHE A 92 -9.68 3.51 14.33
C PHE A 92 -8.38 4.21 14.78
N ALA A 93 -7.91 3.93 15.99
CA ALA A 93 -6.67 4.49 16.53
C ALA A 93 -5.46 4.09 15.68
N LEU A 94 -5.41 2.84 15.20
CA LEU A 94 -4.35 2.37 14.31
C LEU A 94 -4.32 3.16 13.00
N VAL A 95 -5.47 3.42 12.39
CA VAL A 95 -5.54 4.28 11.19
C VAL A 95 -5.06 5.70 11.49
N CYS A 96 -5.44 6.29 12.62
CA CYS A 96 -4.95 7.62 13.02
C CYS A 96 -3.42 7.64 13.20
N ILE A 97 -2.84 6.64 13.88
CA ILE A 97 -1.38 6.51 14.02
C ILE A 97 -0.71 6.36 12.66
N ALA A 98 -1.23 5.49 11.78
CA ALA A 98 -0.66 5.28 10.46
C ALA A 98 -0.72 6.53 9.58
N ASN A 99 -1.84 7.26 9.62
CA ASN A 99 -1.99 8.52 8.90
C ASN A 99 -0.93 9.53 9.34
N GLU A 100 -0.75 9.72 10.65
CA GLU A 100 0.22 10.70 11.18
C GLU A 100 1.67 10.24 10.97
N PHE A 101 1.91 8.94 10.87
CA PHE A 101 3.22 8.40 10.52
C PHE A 101 3.61 8.80 9.09
N TRP A 102 2.69 8.65 8.14
CA TRP A 102 2.91 8.88 6.71
C TRP A 102 2.53 10.29 6.20
N ARG A 103 1.92 11.12 7.05
CA ARG A 103 1.36 12.43 6.68
C ARG A 103 2.36 13.29 5.91
N ASP A 104 3.58 13.43 6.44
CA ASP A 104 4.61 14.31 5.88
C ASP A 104 5.12 13.78 4.53
N GLN A 105 5.28 12.46 4.41
CA GLN A 105 5.74 11.79 3.19
C GLN A 105 4.69 11.93 2.08
N VAL A 106 3.41 11.75 2.40
CA VAL A 106 2.32 11.99 1.44
C VAL A 106 2.28 13.46 1.03
N ALA A 107 2.37 14.38 2.00
CA ALA A 107 2.30 15.82 1.76
C ALA A 107 3.46 16.35 0.87
N ALA A 108 4.64 15.73 0.94
CA ALA A 108 5.81 16.07 0.13
C ALA A 108 5.73 15.57 -1.34
N ILE A 109 4.92 14.54 -1.63
CA ILE A 109 4.82 13.96 -2.98
C ILE A 109 4.01 14.88 -3.89
N PRO A 110 4.41 15.17 -5.15
CA PRO A 110 3.61 15.98 -6.05
C PRO A 110 2.21 15.40 -6.28
N PHE A 111 1.17 16.24 -6.34
CA PHE A 111 -0.22 15.78 -6.49
C PHE A 111 -0.43 14.84 -7.71
N HIS A 112 0.21 15.12 -8.85
CA HIS A 112 0.13 14.28 -10.04
C HIS A 112 0.78 12.89 -9.91
N ARG A 113 1.52 12.67 -8.82
CA ARG A 113 2.11 11.39 -8.43
C ARG A 113 1.28 10.70 -7.34
N ARG A 114 0.07 11.17 -7.03
CA ARG A 114 -0.81 10.58 -6.01
C ARG A 114 -2.01 9.89 -6.64
N LEU A 115 -2.43 8.80 -6.01
CA LEU A 115 -3.68 8.09 -6.30
C LEU A 115 -4.72 8.48 -5.25
N MET A 116 -5.87 9.00 -5.69
CA MET A 116 -7.07 9.07 -4.86
C MET A 116 -7.83 7.75 -5.01
N LEU A 117 -7.96 6.99 -3.93
CA LEU A 117 -8.69 5.72 -3.90
C LEU A 117 -10.01 5.89 -3.15
N LEU A 118 -11.12 5.78 -3.86
CA LEU A 118 -12.47 5.88 -3.30
C LEU A 118 -13.16 4.51 -3.30
N PRO A 119 -13.91 4.17 -2.25
CA PRO A 119 -14.64 2.92 -2.20
C PRO A 119 -15.96 3.06 -2.96
N HIS A 120 -16.37 2.00 -3.68
CA HIS A 120 -17.67 2.00 -4.35
C HIS A 120 -18.84 2.01 -3.34
N CYS A 121 -18.59 1.65 -2.08
CA CYS A 121 -19.56 1.74 -0.98
C CYS A 121 -20.13 3.16 -0.74
N LEU A 122 -19.43 4.22 -1.15
CA LEU A 122 -19.94 5.60 -1.09
C LEU A 122 -20.99 5.90 -2.17
N LYS A 123 -21.08 5.05 -3.21
CA LYS A 123 -22.08 5.19 -4.27
C LYS A 123 -23.48 5.14 -3.66
N ASN A 124 -24.33 6.08 -4.05
CA ASN A 124 -25.77 5.97 -3.79
C ASN A 124 -26.33 4.79 -4.59
N ALA A 125 -26.85 3.78 -3.90
CA ALA A 125 -27.27 2.53 -4.51
C ALA A 125 -28.45 2.67 -5.49
N GLU A 126 -29.29 3.69 -5.33
CA GLU A 126 -30.54 3.84 -6.09
C GLU A 126 -30.44 4.97 -7.13
N GLY A 127 -29.70 6.03 -6.83
CA GLY A 127 -29.65 7.24 -7.65
C GLY A 127 -28.41 7.42 -8.52
N CYS A 128 -27.41 6.53 -8.45
CA CYS A 128 -26.15 6.73 -9.18
C CYS A 128 -26.11 5.92 -10.49
N PRO A 129 -26.03 6.58 -11.66
CA PRO A 129 -26.04 5.93 -12.98
C PRO A 129 -24.71 5.27 -13.35
N ALA A 130 -23.66 5.45 -12.55
CA ALA A 130 -22.31 5.00 -12.87
C ALA A 130 -22.23 3.48 -13.08
N GLU A 131 -21.58 3.10 -14.18
CA GLU A 131 -21.28 1.73 -14.57
C GLU A 131 -19.92 1.27 -14.05
N TYR A 132 -19.68 -0.05 -14.10
CA TYR A 132 -18.40 -0.65 -13.74
C TYR A 132 -17.65 -1.07 -14.99
N ASP A 133 -16.37 -0.73 -15.06
CA ASP A 133 -15.42 -1.24 -16.04
C ASP A 133 -14.42 -2.21 -15.38
N GLU A 134 -13.39 -2.62 -16.14
CA GLU A 134 -12.35 -3.53 -15.66
C GLU A 134 -11.46 -2.93 -14.54
N PHE A 135 -11.46 -1.60 -14.37
CA PHE A 135 -10.66 -0.88 -13.39
C PHE A 135 -11.48 -0.50 -12.15
N GLY A 136 -12.77 -0.16 -12.31
CA GLY A 136 -13.66 0.19 -11.20
C GLY A 136 -14.95 0.88 -11.63
N LEU A 137 -15.54 1.65 -10.71
CA LEU A 137 -16.74 2.42 -10.96
C LEU A 137 -16.41 3.70 -11.75
N ASN A 138 -16.99 3.87 -12.93
CA ASN A 138 -16.85 5.08 -13.73
C ASN A 138 -17.82 6.17 -13.26
N CYS A 139 -17.40 6.95 -12.26
CA CYS A 139 -18.23 8.05 -11.73
C CYS A 139 -18.38 9.20 -12.74
N GLU A 140 -19.60 9.42 -13.23
CA GLU A 140 -19.97 10.51 -14.16
C GLU A 140 -20.30 11.84 -13.47
N LYS A 141 -19.98 11.99 -12.17
CA LYS A 141 -20.26 13.20 -11.37
C LYS A 141 -21.74 13.59 -11.31
N CYS A 142 -22.62 12.59 -11.20
CA CYS A 142 -24.08 12.76 -11.10
C CYS A 142 -24.60 13.53 -9.88
N GLY A 143 -23.77 13.82 -8.88
CA GLY A 143 -24.16 14.54 -7.65
C GLY A 143 -24.92 13.72 -6.60
N ALA A 144 -25.17 12.43 -6.83
CA ALA A 144 -25.94 11.59 -5.91
C ALA A 144 -25.19 11.19 -4.61
N CYS A 145 -23.87 11.44 -4.54
CA CYS A 145 -22.99 11.12 -3.40
C CYS A 145 -21.71 11.95 -3.44
N SER A 146 -20.98 12.02 -2.32
CA SER A 146 -19.74 12.80 -2.18
C SER A 146 -18.56 12.33 -3.04
N VAL A 147 -18.68 11.16 -3.71
CA VAL A 147 -17.64 10.64 -4.63
C VAL A 147 -17.32 11.65 -5.73
N ALA A 148 -18.35 12.33 -6.26
CA ALA A 148 -18.18 13.32 -7.33
C ALA A 148 -17.31 14.50 -6.87
N ASP A 149 -17.54 14.98 -5.65
CA ASP A 149 -16.84 16.12 -5.06
C ASP A 149 -15.37 15.78 -4.79
N PHE A 150 -15.12 14.63 -4.16
CA PHE A 150 -13.76 14.15 -3.91
C PHE A 150 -12.98 13.90 -5.21
N LYS A 151 -13.63 13.24 -6.19
CA LYS A 151 -13.04 13.01 -7.52
C LYS A 151 -12.71 14.34 -8.20
N GLY A 152 -13.65 15.27 -8.25
CA GLY A 152 -13.47 16.57 -8.88
C GLY A 152 -12.32 17.37 -8.28
N LYS A 153 -12.26 17.44 -6.94
CA LYS A 153 -11.17 18.12 -6.23
C LYS A 153 -9.81 17.47 -6.47
N ALA A 154 -9.73 16.14 -6.38
CA ALA A 154 -8.48 15.41 -6.59
C ALA A 154 -7.96 15.56 -8.04
N GLU A 155 -8.85 15.44 -9.04
CA GLU A 155 -8.51 15.64 -10.46
C GLU A 155 -8.01 17.06 -10.74
N GLN A 156 -8.61 18.09 -10.13
CA GLN A 156 -8.16 19.48 -10.26
C GLN A 156 -6.73 19.69 -9.76
N LEU A 157 -6.32 18.95 -8.73
CA LEU A 157 -4.94 18.97 -8.23
C LEU A 157 -3.99 18.09 -9.06
N GLY A 158 -4.53 17.27 -9.97
CA GLY A 158 -3.78 16.39 -10.87
C GLY A 158 -3.69 14.93 -10.43
N TYR A 159 -4.40 14.53 -9.37
CA TYR A 159 -4.40 13.15 -8.91
C TYR A 159 -4.88 12.21 -10.02
N LYS A 160 -4.35 10.98 -10.01
CA LYS A 160 -5.08 9.86 -10.62
C LYS A 160 -6.19 9.46 -9.64
N VAL A 161 -7.42 9.23 -10.11
CA VAL A 161 -8.54 8.83 -9.26
C VAL A 161 -9.02 7.45 -9.68
N LEU A 162 -9.21 6.57 -8.70
CA LEU A 162 -9.77 5.24 -8.90
C LEU A 162 -10.90 5.02 -7.89
N VAL A 163 -12.06 4.59 -8.37
CA VAL A 163 -13.18 4.19 -7.52
C VAL A 163 -13.30 2.67 -7.55
N SER A 164 -12.65 1.99 -6.60
CA SER A 164 -12.54 0.52 -6.60
C SER A 164 -12.21 -0.02 -5.20
N GLU A 165 -12.43 -1.32 -4.97
CA GLU A 165 -12.06 -2.00 -3.73
C GLU A 165 -10.84 -2.93 -3.87
N GLY A 166 -10.22 -2.96 -5.05
CA GLY A 166 -9.12 -3.89 -5.34
C GLY A 166 -7.74 -3.38 -4.89
N THR A 167 -7.12 -4.04 -3.92
CA THR A 167 -5.67 -3.86 -3.63
C THR A 167 -4.75 -4.26 -4.81
N PRO A 168 -5.04 -5.31 -5.62
CA PRO A 168 -4.14 -5.71 -6.72
C PRO A 168 -3.93 -4.64 -7.78
N ILE A 169 -5.00 -3.97 -8.21
CA ILE A 169 -4.91 -2.89 -9.21
C ILE A 169 -4.11 -1.70 -8.66
N VAL A 170 -4.34 -1.33 -7.39
CA VAL A 170 -3.59 -0.26 -6.71
C VAL A 170 -2.09 -0.58 -6.68
N LEU A 171 -1.71 -1.80 -6.30
CA LEU A 171 -0.31 -2.23 -6.31
C LEU A 171 0.29 -2.20 -7.72
N LYS A 172 -0.45 -2.63 -8.75
CA LYS A 172 0.00 -2.56 -10.14
C LYS A 172 0.31 -1.12 -10.57
N ILE A 173 -0.56 -0.15 -10.25
CA ILE A 173 -0.37 1.28 -10.56
C ILE A 173 0.90 1.84 -9.88
N ILE A 174 1.20 1.38 -8.65
CA ILE A 174 2.37 1.83 -7.89
C ILE A 174 3.66 1.22 -8.44
N VAL A 175 3.64 -0.09 -8.71
CA VAL A 175 4.79 -0.85 -9.23
C VAL A 175 5.08 -0.49 -10.70
N SER A 176 4.08 -0.10 -11.49
CA SER A 176 4.30 0.46 -12.84
C SER A 176 4.83 1.89 -12.82
N GLY A 177 4.97 2.50 -11.64
CA GLY A 177 5.56 3.82 -11.48
C GLY A 177 4.63 4.98 -11.82
N HIS A 178 3.31 4.78 -11.90
CA HIS A 178 2.38 5.87 -12.18
C HIS A 178 2.10 6.78 -10.99
N VAL A 179 2.20 6.26 -9.75
CA VAL A 179 1.96 7.00 -8.51
C VAL A 179 2.93 6.54 -7.42
N ASP A 180 3.23 7.44 -6.48
CA ASP A 180 4.14 7.24 -5.35
C ASP A 180 3.43 7.25 -3.99
N ALA A 181 2.17 7.70 -3.93
CA ALA A 181 1.37 7.72 -2.69
C ALA A 181 -0.12 7.49 -2.94
N ILE A 182 -0.82 7.07 -1.89
CA ILE A 182 -2.26 6.89 -1.87
C ILE A 182 -2.89 7.85 -0.86
N VAL A 183 -3.93 8.57 -1.28
CA VAL A 183 -4.90 9.23 -0.40
C VAL A 183 -6.22 8.47 -0.59
N GLY A 184 -6.81 7.97 0.48
CA GLY A 184 -7.94 7.05 0.34
C GLY A 184 -9.08 7.27 1.30
N VAL A 185 -10.21 6.65 0.97
CA VAL A 185 -11.35 6.45 1.87
C VAL A 185 -11.66 4.96 1.89
N ALA A 186 -11.86 4.38 3.07
CA ALA A 186 -12.15 2.95 3.19
C ALA A 186 -12.75 2.61 4.56
N CYS A 187 -13.45 1.47 4.65
CA CYS A 187 -13.88 0.95 5.95
C CYS A 187 -12.71 0.25 6.66
N LEU A 188 -12.81 0.10 7.99
CA LEU A 188 -11.75 -0.53 8.78
C LEU A 188 -11.43 -1.97 8.31
N ASN A 189 -12.40 -2.71 7.76
CA ASN A 189 -12.17 -4.06 7.22
C ASN A 189 -11.19 -4.08 6.03
N VAL A 190 -11.29 -3.07 5.16
CA VAL A 190 -10.41 -2.94 3.99
C VAL A 190 -9.05 -2.41 4.42
N LEU A 191 -9.04 -1.41 5.32
CA LEU A 191 -7.80 -0.84 5.85
C LEU A 191 -6.97 -1.88 6.61
N GLU A 192 -7.60 -2.76 7.41
CA GLU A 192 -6.93 -3.86 8.11
C GLU A 192 -6.08 -4.73 7.16
N LYS A 193 -6.64 -5.06 6.00
CA LYS A 193 -5.96 -5.87 4.97
C LYS A 193 -4.93 -5.07 4.19
N ALA A 194 -5.16 -3.77 4.02
CA ALA A 194 -4.23 -2.87 3.34
C ALA A 194 -2.92 -2.71 4.14
N PHE A 195 -2.99 -2.71 5.48
CA PHE A 195 -1.82 -2.63 6.36
C PHE A 195 -0.78 -3.73 6.07
N ASP A 196 -1.23 -4.94 5.75
CA ASP A 196 -0.31 -6.08 5.54
C ASP A 196 0.57 -5.90 4.29
N LYS A 197 0.05 -5.28 3.22
CA LYS A 197 0.72 -5.23 1.91
C LYS A 197 1.29 -3.85 1.61
N ILE A 198 0.51 -2.81 1.85
CA ILE A 198 0.85 -1.43 1.44
C ILE A 198 1.88 -0.84 2.39
N LEU A 199 1.65 -0.96 3.70
CA LEU A 199 2.60 -0.40 4.67
C LEU A 199 3.89 -1.20 4.77
N LEU A 200 3.82 -2.53 4.65
CA LEU A 200 5.03 -3.37 4.62
C LEU A 200 5.93 -3.03 3.42
N ALA A 201 5.34 -2.71 2.27
CA ALA A 201 6.06 -2.25 1.10
C ALA A 201 6.65 -0.82 1.25
N GLY A 202 6.34 -0.12 2.34
CA GLY A 202 6.76 1.26 2.58
C GLY A 202 6.15 2.23 1.59
N ILE A 203 4.90 2.00 1.17
CA ILE A 203 4.15 2.90 0.30
C ILE A 203 3.51 3.97 1.19
N PRO A 204 3.84 5.28 1.00
CA PRO A 204 3.17 6.36 1.70
C PRO A 204 1.67 6.36 1.43
N CYS A 205 0.86 6.28 2.49
CA CYS A 205 -0.57 6.40 2.37
C CYS A 205 -1.24 7.04 3.59
N VAL A 206 -2.31 7.76 3.34
CA VAL A 206 -3.25 8.24 4.36
C VAL A 206 -4.67 7.85 3.95
N ALA A 207 -5.53 7.57 4.93
CA ALA A 207 -6.91 7.20 4.67
C ALA A 207 -7.90 7.77 5.69
N THR A 208 -9.07 8.18 5.21
CA THR A 208 -10.20 8.53 6.07
C THR A 208 -11.12 7.32 6.25
N PRO A 209 -11.35 6.83 7.49
CA PRO A 209 -12.28 5.74 7.74
C PRO A 209 -13.72 6.10 7.39
N LEU A 210 -14.44 5.18 6.76
CA LEU A 210 -15.89 5.24 6.65
C LEU A 210 -16.54 5.09 8.04
N LEU A 211 -17.65 5.79 8.27
CA LEU A 211 -18.39 5.77 9.55
C LEU A 211 -19.22 4.50 9.74
N SER A 212 -19.44 3.73 8.69
CA SER A 212 -20.06 2.41 8.75
C SER A 212 -19.38 1.41 7.82
N SER A 213 -19.47 0.13 8.15
CA SER A 213 -18.97 -0.99 7.33
C SER A 213 -20.09 -1.83 6.72
N ASN A 214 -21.29 -1.26 6.57
CA ASN A 214 -22.48 -1.94 6.01
C ASN A 214 -22.49 -1.99 4.48
N CYS A 215 -21.43 -1.50 3.83
CA CYS A 215 -21.19 -1.54 2.38
C CYS A 215 -22.36 -1.01 1.51
N LYS A 216 -23.18 -0.10 2.04
CA LYS A 216 -24.28 0.54 1.28
C LYS A 216 -24.57 1.92 1.87
N SER A 217 -24.51 2.96 1.03
CA SER A 217 -24.85 4.34 1.38
C SER A 217 -24.23 4.79 2.71
N THR A 218 -22.94 4.54 2.85
CA THR A 218 -22.16 4.92 4.04
C THR A 218 -21.79 6.41 3.98
N SER A 219 -21.36 6.95 5.11
CA SER A 219 -20.88 8.32 5.26
C SER A 219 -19.43 8.35 5.73
N VAL A 220 -18.80 9.50 5.57
CA VAL A 220 -17.43 9.78 5.97
C VAL A 220 -17.38 11.19 6.55
N ASP A 221 -16.34 11.50 7.33
CA ASP A 221 -16.04 12.88 7.70
C ASP A 221 -15.48 13.62 6.46
N ASP A 222 -16.37 14.25 5.67
CA ASP A 222 -16.02 14.86 4.38
C ASP A 222 -14.89 15.91 4.50
N ASP A 223 -14.90 16.71 5.56
CA ASP A 223 -13.85 17.71 5.81
C ASP A 223 -12.48 17.06 6.05
N TRP A 224 -12.42 15.90 6.69
CA TRP A 224 -11.18 15.13 6.83
C TRP A 224 -10.69 14.65 5.46
N VAL A 225 -11.59 14.18 4.59
CA VAL A 225 -11.23 13.76 3.23
C VAL A 225 -10.61 14.92 2.45
N PHE A 226 -11.24 16.10 2.47
CA PHE A 226 -10.70 17.28 1.80
C PHE A 226 -9.36 17.73 2.40
N GLN A 227 -9.21 17.73 3.73
CA GLN A 227 -7.92 18.00 4.38
C GLN A 227 -6.81 17.05 3.91
N MET A 228 -7.13 15.76 3.73
CA MET A 228 -6.16 14.75 3.25
C MET A 228 -5.81 14.94 1.76
N ILE A 229 -6.79 15.34 0.94
CA ILE A 229 -6.55 15.68 -0.47
C ILE A 229 -5.65 16.92 -0.60
N ASP A 230 -5.85 17.93 0.23
CA ASP A 230 -5.08 19.18 0.17
C ASP A 230 -3.70 19.12 0.86
N LEU A 231 -3.30 17.97 1.42
CA LEU A 231 -2.00 17.81 2.09
C LEU A 231 -0.85 18.25 1.21
N LYS A 232 -0.16 19.31 1.61
CA LYS A 232 1.01 19.81 0.89
C LYS A 232 1.98 20.41 1.87
N THR A 233 3.23 19.99 1.77
CA THR A 233 4.38 20.60 2.43
C THR A 233 5.48 20.75 1.39
N GLU A 234 6.47 21.60 1.66
CA GLU A 234 7.70 21.53 0.87
C GLU A 234 8.34 20.15 1.05
N PRO A 235 8.97 19.59 0.00
CA PRO A 235 9.62 18.30 0.11
C PRO A 235 10.79 18.40 1.10
N ALA A 236 10.62 17.82 2.28
CA ALA A 236 11.76 17.52 3.14
C ALA A 236 12.63 16.43 2.47
N PRO A 237 13.92 16.30 2.82
CA PRO A 237 14.71 15.13 2.42
C PRO A 237 13.98 13.87 2.87
N GLN A 238 13.71 12.96 1.94
CA GLN A 238 12.94 11.75 2.18
C GLN A 238 13.57 10.92 3.31
N GLN A 239 12.89 10.79 4.45
CA GLN A 239 13.46 10.13 5.64
C GLN A 239 13.16 8.62 5.68
N THR A 240 12.02 8.19 5.16
CA THR A 240 11.57 6.79 5.27
C THR A 240 12.02 5.95 4.08
N LYS A 241 12.73 4.86 4.34
CA LYS A 241 13.09 3.89 3.29
C LYS A 241 11.84 3.22 2.72
N SER A 242 11.72 3.18 1.40
CA SER A 242 10.62 2.53 0.67
C SER A 242 11.15 1.42 -0.24
N TYR A 243 10.48 0.27 -0.25
CA TYR A 243 10.82 -0.83 -1.15
C TYR A 243 10.26 -0.63 -2.56
N VAL A 244 9.46 0.41 -2.78
CA VAL A 244 8.82 0.70 -4.07
C VAL A 244 9.83 0.83 -5.21
N HIS A 245 10.98 1.47 -4.97
CA HIS A 245 12.02 1.60 -5.98
C HIS A 245 12.62 0.25 -6.39
N LEU A 246 12.82 -0.65 -5.42
CA LEU A 246 13.30 -2.01 -5.69
C LEU A 246 12.24 -2.82 -6.44
N MET A 247 10.97 -2.74 -6.03
CA MET A 247 9.88 -3.43 -6.72
C MET A 247 9.73 -2.95 -8.17
N ARG A 248 9.87 -1.64 -8.43
CA ARG A 248 9.86 -1.07 -9.78
C ARG A 248 11.03 -1.56 -10.63
N ALA A 249 12.24 -1.53 -10.06
CA ALA A 249 13.44 -2.03 -10.75
C ALA A 249 13.29 -3.51 -11.09
N ALA A 250 12.86 -4.33 -10.12
CA ALA A 250 12.63 -5.75 -10.32
C ALA A 250 11.55 -6.01 -11.38
N ASN A 251 10.44 -5.27 -11.38
CA ASN A 251 9.42 -5.39 -12.41
C ASN A 251 9.97 -5.03 -13.81
N GLY A 252 10.76 -3.95 -13.90
CA GLY A 252 11.40 -3.54 -15.14
C GLY A 252 12.36 -4.57 -15.74
N MET A 253 13.01 -5.40 -14.92
CA MET A 253 13.90 -6.48 -15.40
C MET A 253 13.18 -7.52 -16.27
N PHE A 254 11.86 -7.67 -16.14
CA PHE A 254 11.06 -8.63 -16.91
C PHE A 254 10.40 -8.03 -18.15
N GLU A 255 10.60 -6.73 -18.42
CA GLU A 255 10.19 -6.12 -19.68
C GLU A 255 11.06 -6.65 -20.83
N ALA A 256 10.47 -6.86 -22.00
CA ALA A 256 11.13 -7.57 -23.11
C ALA A 256 12.55 -7.04 -23.46
N PRO A 257 12.79 -5.71 -23.54
CA PRO A 257 14.14 -5.19 -23.83
C PRO A 257 15.16 -5.49 -22.72
N GLU A 258 14.76 -5.36 -21.46
CA GLU A 258 15.64 -5.61 -20.31
C GLU A 258 15.88 -7.10 -20.11
N LEU A 259 14.86 -7.94 -20.34
CA LEU A 259 15.00 -9.38 -20.24
C LEU A 259 15.94 -9.93 -21.32
N GLU A 260 15.86 -9.43 -22.55
CA GLU A 260 16.80 -9.78 -23.62
C GLU A 260 18.23 -9.30 -23.32
N ARG A 261 18.36 -8.14 -22.67
CA ARG A 261 19.66 -7.60 -22.23
C ARG A 261 20.28 -8.41 -21.08
N LEU A 262 19.48 -8.80 -20.10
CA LEU A 262 19.91 -9.49 -18.87
C LEU A 262 20.06 -11.00 -19.07
N ALA A 263 19.23 -11.61 -19.92
CA ALA A 263 19.19 -13.04 -20.19
C ALA A 263 19.07 -13.29 -21.71
N PRO A 264 20.10 -12.95 -22.51
CA PRO A 264 20.06 -13.12 -23.96
C PRO A 264 19.88 -14.60 -24.31
N ARG A 265 19.12 -14.87 -25.38
CA ARG A 265 18.89 -16.24 -25.85
C ARG A 265 20.23 -16.89 -26.19
N SER A 266 20.52 -18.02 -25.55
CA SER A 266 21.66 -18.86 -25.93
C SER A 266 21.45 -19.35 -27.35
N ARG A 267 22.32 -18.93 -28.28
CA ARG A 267 22.38 -19.54 -29.61
C ARG A 267 22.96 -20.94 -29.43
N VAL A 268 22.12 -21.97 -29.50
CA VAL A 268 22.62 -23.33 -29.71
C VAL A 268 23.31 -23.33 -31.09
N ALA A 269 24.64 -23.36 -31.08
CA ALA A 269 25.43 -23.47 -32.29
C ALA A 269 25.17 -24.85 -32.93
N GLY A 270 24.51 -24.84 -34.09
CA GLY A 270 24.57 -25.83 -35.17
C GLY A 270 24.68 -27.32 -34.81
N LEU A 271 23.54 -28.01 -34.77
CA LEU A 271 23.45 -29.37 -35.31
C LEU A 271 23.10 -29.26 -36.80
N ARG A 272 24.09 -28.91 -37.63
CA ARG A 272 24.10 -29.17 -39.07
C ARG A 272 25.37 -29.96 -39.37
N GLY A 273 25.23 -31.20 -39.79
CA GLY A 273 26.33 -32.01 -40.34
C GLY A 273 26.27 -33.47 -39.92
N GLY A 274 25.69 -34.30 -40.78
CA GLY A 274 25.69 -35.75 -40.67
C GLY A 274 25.01 -36.34 -41.89
N GLU A 275 25.77 -36.45 -42.99
CA GLU A 275 25.38 -37.10 -44.24
C GLU A 275 24.81 -38.49 -43.99
N VAL A 276 23.62 -38.75 -44.53
CA VAL A 276 23.11 -40.11 -44.71
C VAL A 276 23.74 -40.64 -46.00
N VAL A 277 24.81 -41.42 -45.86
CA VAL A 277 25.33 -42.27 -46.93
C VAL A 277 24.25 -43.30 -47.27
N LYS A 278 23.79 -43.29 -48.52
CA LYS A 278 22.99 -44.36 -49.11
C LYS A 278 23.95 -45.46 -49.56
N ASP A 279 23.80 -46.64 -48.99
CA ASP A 279 24.10 -47.93 -49.64
C ASP A 279 22.79 -48.72 -49.75
#